data_AF-W1V852-F1
#
_entry.id   AF-W1V852-F1
#
_cell.length_a   1.000
_cell.length_b   1.000
_cell.length_c   1.000
_cell.angle_alpha   90.00
_cell.angle_beta   90.00
_cell.angle_gamma   90.00
#
_symmetry.space_group_name_H-M   'P 1'
#
loop_
_entity.id
_entity.type
_entity.pdbx_description
1 polymer ?
#
loop_
_entity_poly.entity_id
_entity_poly.type
_entity_poly.pdbx_seq_one_letter_code
_entity_poly.pdbx_strand_id
1 'polypeptide(L)'
;EYTITSLLIQGGPIDIFGVGERLITSKSDPVFGAVYKIASIEKDGMWEPRIKISESVEKITNPGLKKVYRVYNDKGRAIADLLTLLREVPDTEEPYRYIDPEQPWRELYFENCTFKEMKQLIIKDGKLVESLPP
;
A
#
# COMPACT_ATOMS: atom_id res chain seq x y z
N GLU A 1 23.68 3.29 -1.56
CA GLU A 1 23.46 2.95 -2.98
C GLU A 1 24.38 3.68 -3.95
N TYR A 2 24.41 5.02 -3.99
CA TYR A 2 25.17 5.78 -5.01
C TYR A 2 26.64 5.36 -5.20
N THR A 3 27.38 5.13 -4.11
CA THR A 3 28.78 4.68 -4.18
C THR A 3 28.92 3.29 -4.79
N ILE A 4 28.01 2.37 -4.45
CA ILE A 4 28.01 1.01 -5.02
C ILE A 4 27.71 1.09 -6.51
N THR A 5 26.69 1.86 -6.91
CA THR A 5 26.36 2.10 -8.32
C THR A 5 27.54 2.70 -9.09
N SER A 6 28.24 3.69 -8.53
CA SER A 6 29.43 4.28 -9.16
C SER A 6 30.54 3.25 -9.40
N LEU A 7 30.81 2.39 -8.42
CA LEU A 7 31.85 1.36 -8.53
C LEU A 7 31.50 0.32 -9.60
N LEU A 8 30.23 -0.07 -9.70
CA LEU A 8 29.74 -0.98 -10.74
C LEU A 8 29.84 -0.37 -12.14
N ILE A 9 29.46 0.91 -12.30
CA ILE A 9 29.55 1.63 -13.58
C ILE A 9 31.01 1.75 -14.04
N GLN A 10 31.94 1.93 -13.09
CA GLN A 10 33.38 2.01 -13.37
C GLN A 10 34.02 0.65 -13.68
N GLY A 11 33.25 -0.46 -13.63
CA GLY A 11 33.76 -1.80 -13.90
C GLY A 11 34.65 -2.34 -12.78
N GLY A 12 34.45 -1.90 -11.54
CA GLY A 12 35.21 -2.40 -10.40
C GLY A 12 35.05 -3.93 -10.24
N PRO A 13 36.15 -4.70 -10.15
CA PRO A 13 36.11 -6.15 -9.98
C PRO A 13 35.80 -6.51 -8.52
N ILE A 14 34.57 -6.24 -8.09
CA ILE A 14 34.10 -6.44 -6.71
C ILE A 14 33.07 -7.56 -6.72
N ASP A 15 33.33 -8.63 -5.97
CA ASP A 15 32.43 -9.78 -5.90
C ASP A 15 31.33 -9.62 -4.83
N ILE A 16 31.61 -8.87 -3.74
CA ILE A 16 30.73 -8.76 -2.58
C ILE A 16 30.78 -7.34 -1.98
N PHE A 17 29.62 -6.82 -1.57
CA PHE A 17 29.48 -5.55 -0.85
C PHE A 17 29.00 -5.76 0.60
N GLY A 18 29.82 -5.36 1.57
CA GLY A 18 29.40 -5.26 2.98
C GLY A 18 28.93 -3.84 3.28
N VAL A 19 27.67 -3.66 3.69
CA VAL A 19 27.10 -2.34 3.99
C VAL A 19 26.67 -2.28 5.46
N GLY A 20 27.38 -1.50 6.26
CA GLY A 20 27.12 -1.34 7.71
C GLY A 20 26.20 -0.16 8.04
N GLU A 21 26.76 0.85 8.72
CA GLU A 21 26.06 2.02 9.29
C GLU A 21 24.96 2.58 8.38
N ARG A 22 25.26 2.85 7.11
CA ARG A 22 24.33 3.54 6.20
C ARG A 22 23.07 2.73 5.89
N LEU A 23 23.17 1.39 5.91
CA LEU A 23 22.03 0.50 5.67
C LEU A 23 21.22 0.33 6.96
N ILE A 24 21.88 0.00 8.07
CA ILE A 24 21.18 -0.31 9.33
C ILE A 24 20.50 0.91 9.97
N THR A 25 20.99 2.12 9.69
CA THR A 25 20.41 3.35 10.24
C THR A 25 19.46 4.08 9.29
N SER A 26 19.28 3.58 8.06
CA SER A 26 18.57 4.31 7.00
C SER A 26 19.05 5.77 6.89
N LYS A 27 20.37 5.97 6.83
CA LYS A 27 21.02 7.29 7.06
C LYS A 27 20.41 8.49 6.31
N SER A 28 19.84 8.27 5.13
CA SER A 28 19.20 9.32 4.32
C SER A 28 17.82 9.73 4.86
N ASP A 29 17.07 8.80 5.43
CA ASP A 29 15.76 9.04 6.03
C ASP A 29 15.51 8.04 7.18
N PRO A 30 15.96 8.37 8.40
CA PRO A 30 15.93 7.44 9.53
C PRO A 30 14.54 7.30 10.16
N VAL A 31 13.52 8.03 9.68
CA VAL A 31 12.18 8.07 10.28
C VAL A 31 11.12 7.72 9.26
N PHE A 32 10.52 6.53 9.40
CA PHE A 32 9.53 6.00 8.45
C PHE A 32 8.17 6.74 8.43
N GLY A 33 7.87 7.61 9.40
CA GLY A 33 6.68 8.47 9.37
C GLY A 33 5.32 7.77 9.47
N ALA A 34 5.27 6.47 9.79
CA ALA A 34 4.01 5.72 9.90
C ALA A 34 3.11 6.24 11.05
N VAL A 35 1.79 6.18 10.82
CA VAL A 35 0.77 6.65 11.78
C VAL A 35 -0.33 5.61 11.98
N TYR A 36 -0.84 5.53 13.20
CA TYR A 36 -2.03 4.75 13.53
C TYR A 36 -3.22 5.69 13.75
N LYS A 37 -4.33 5.46 13.04
CA LYS A 37 -5.54 6.29 13.13
C LYS A 37 -6.80 5.42 13.10
N ILE A 38 -7.80 5.80 13.88
CA ILE A 38 -9.13 5.18 13.82
C ILE A 38 -9.80 5.59 12.51
N ALA A 39 -10.22 4.60 11.72
CA ALA A 39 -10.95 4.83 10.46
C ALA A 39 -12.45 4.49 10.56
N SER A 40 -12.84 3.64 11.51
CA SER A 40 -14.23 3.23 11.75
C SER A 40 -14.43 2.70 13.17
N ILE A 41 -15.64 2.78 13.69
CA ILE A 41 -16.06 2.21 14.98
C ILE A 41 -17.30 1.36 14.72
N GLU A 42 -17.34 0.15 15.26
CA GLU A 42 -18.53 -0.68 15.24
C GLU A 42 -19.52 -0.23 16.31
N LYS A 43 -20.79 -0.03 15.92
CA LYS A 43 -21.92 0.20 16.82
C LYS A 43 -23.10 -0.63 16.33
N ASP A 44 -23.73 -1.36 17.24
CA ASP A 44 -24.92 -2.18 16.94
C ASP A 44 -24.73 -3.12 15.73
N GLY A 45 -23.53 -3.68 15.57
CA GLY A 45 -23.15 -4.57 14.46
C GLY A 45 -22.90 -3.87 13.12
N MET A 46 -22.89 -2.53 13.10
CA MET A 46 -22.64 -1.72 11.91
C MET A 46 -21.35 -0.89 12.05
N TRP A 47 -20.51 -0.92 11.02
CA TRP A 47 -19.28 -0.12 10.96
C TRP A 47 -19.58 1.32 10.58
N GLU A 48 -19.45 2.24 11.53
CA GLU A 48 -19.58 3.68 11.28
C GLU A 48 -18.22 4.28 10.89
N PRO A 49 -18.09 4.95 9.72
CA PRO A 49 -16.85 5.62 9.33
C PRO A 49 -16.47 6.78 10.27
N ARG A 50 -15.16 7.03 10.43
CA ARG A 50 -14.61 8.18 11.16
C ARG A 50 -13.58 8.90 10.31
N ILE A 51 -13.70 10.22 10.25
CA ILE A 51 -12.77 11.10 9.56
C ILE A 51 -12.16 12.08 10.55
N LYS A 52 -10.82 12.17 10.54
CA LYS A 52 -10.10 13.26 11.19
C LYS A 52 -9.84 14.33 10.14
N ILE A 53 -10.43 15.50 10.35
CA ILE A 53 -10.18 16.69 9.54
C ILE A 53 -8.94 17.39 10.10
N SER A 54 -8.12 17.94 9.19
CA SER A 54 -6.93 18.70 9.47
C SER A 54 -6.91 19.90 8.54
N GLU A 55 -6.14 20.94 8.86
CA GLU A 55 -6.02 22.13 8.01
C GLU A 55 -5.44 21.80 6.63
N SER A 56 -4.51 20.84 6.57
CA SER A 56 -3.95 20.38 5.30
C SER A 56 -4.63 19.11 4.79
N VAL A 57 -4.91 19.10 3.48
CA VAL A 57 -5.67 18.05 2.80
C VAL A 57 -4.95 16.70 2.90
N GLU A 58 -3.62 16.67 2.80
CA GLU A 58 -2.85 15.44 2.91
C GLU A 58 -2.91 14.77 4.30
N LYS A 59 -3.38 15.51 5.32
CA LYS A 59 -3.54 14.99 6.69
C LYS A 59 -4.97 14.55 7.00
N ILE A 60 -5.92 14.79 6.09
CA ILE A 60 -7.29 14.29 6.19
C ILE A 60 -7.28 12.78 5.96
N THR A 61 -7.93 12.04 6.85
CA THR A 61 -7.93 10.57 6.77
C THR A 61 -9.03 10.06 5.86
N ASN A 62 -8.73 9.06 5.03
CA ASN A 62 -9.76 8.28 4.35
C ASN A 62 -10.57 7.49 5.39
N PRO A 63 -11.88 7.75 5.56
CA PRO A 63 -12.69 7.07 6.55
C PRO A 63 -13.05 5.64 6.13
N GLY A 64 -13.68 4.89 7.02
CA GLY A 64 -14.25 3.57 6.75
C GLY A 64 -13.26 2.41 6.87
N LEU A 65 -13.81 1.21 7.04
CA LEU A 65 -13.05 -0.04 7.00
C LEU A 65 -12.77 -0.41 5.54
N LYS A 66 -11.49 -0.54 5.20
CA LYS A 66 -11.04 -0.63 3.80
C LYS A 66 -10.35 -1.94 3.49
N LYS A 67 -10.32 -2.32 2.21
CA LYS A 67 -9.38 -3.30 1.64
C LYS A 67 -8.35 -2.60 0.76
N VAL A 68 -7.24 -3.27 0.53
CA VAL A 68 -6.17 -2.81 -0.37
C VAL A 68 -5.99 -3.91 -1.42
N TYR A 69 -6.13 -3.55 -2.69
CA TYR A 69 -5.89 -4.44 -3.81
C TYR A 69 -4.72 -3.92 -4.63
N ARG A 70 -3.76 -4.78 -4.95
CA ARG A 70 -2.76 -4.46 -5.97
C ARG A 70 -3.35 -4.75 -7.34
N VAL A 71 -3.29 -3.75 -8.22
CA VAL A 71 -3.79 -3.83 -9.59
C VAL A 71 -2.65 -4.23 -10.52
N TYR A 72 -2.84 -5.31 -11.27
CA TYR A 72 -1.91 -5.78 -12.28
C TYR A 72 -2.51 -5.64 -13.66
N ASN A 73 -1.72 -5.15 -14.62
CA ASN A 73 -2.12 -5.16 -16.02
C ASN A 73 -2.03 -6.57 -16.63
N ASP A 74 -2.48 -6.70 -17.87
CA ASP A 74 -2.39 -7.89 -18.73
C ASP A 74 -0.99 -8.52 -18.82
N LYS A 75 0.07 -7.71 -18.66
CA LYS A 75 1.48 -8.14 -18.66
C LYS A 75 1.99 -8.58 -17.28
N GLY A 76 1.12 -8.65 -16.28
CA GLY A 76 1.48 -9.03 -14.91
C GLY A 76 2.31 -7.99 -14.16
N ARG A 77 2.32 -6.73 -14.61
CA ARG A 77 3.01 -5.62 -13.92
C ARG A 77 2.04 -4.92 -12.98
N ALA A 78 2.49 -4.66 -11.76
CA ALA A 78 1.74 -3.83 -10.81
C ALA A 78 1.71 -2.38 -11.32
N ILE A 79 0.50 -1.82 -11.46
CA ILE A 79 0.29 -0.46 -11.99
C ILE A 79 -0.31 0.51 -10.97
N ALA A 80 -0.98 0.00 -9.93
CA ALA A 80 -1.59 0.79 -8.87
C ALA A 80 -1.87 -0.07 -7.63
N ASP A 81 -2.07 0.60 -6.49
CA ASP A 81 -2.75 0.02 -5.33
C ASP A 81 -4.12 0.73 -5.17
N LEU A 82 -5.20 -0.05 -5.16
CA LEU A 82 -6.59 0.39 -5.07
C LEU A 82 -7.09 0.22 -3.63
N LEU A 83 -7.65 1.29 -3.06
CA LEU A 83 -8.38 1.25 -1.80
C LEU A 83 -9.88 1.12 -2.07
N THR A 84 -10.51 0.10 -1.49
CA THR A 84 -11.97 -0.09 -1.57
C THR A 84 -12.57 -0.16 -0.17
N LEU A 85 -13.89 -0.04 -0.06
CA LEU A 85 -14.59 -0.37 1.19
C LEU A 85 -14.56 -1.89 1.45
N LEU A 86 -14.75 -2.30 2.71
CA LEU A 86 -14.64 -3.72 3.11
C LEU A 86 -15.47 -4.69 2.24
N ARG A 87 -16.68 -4.27 1.84
CA ARG A 87 -17.63 -5.10 1.06
C ARG A 87 -17.50 -4.91 -0.44
N GLU A 88 -16.65 -3.99 -0.88
CA GLU A 88 -16.43 -3.72 -2.28
C GLU A 88 -15.32 -4.62 -2.81
N VAL A 89 -15.70 -5.44 -3.79
CA VAL A 89 -14.80 -6.34 -4.52
C VAL A 89 -14.71 -5.81 -5.95
N PRO A 90 -13.52 -5.41 -6.42
CA PRO A 90 -13.35 -4.96 -7.78
C PRO A 90 -13.61 -6.11 -8.76
N ASP A 91 -14.46 -5.86 -9.74
CA ASP A 91 -14.81 -6.80 -10.79
C ASP A 91 -13.80 -6.72 -11.95
N THR A 92 -13.57 -7.85 -12.60
CA THR A 92 -12.72 -7.98 -13.79
C THR A 92 -13.52 -8.08 -15.09
N GLU A 93 -14.85 -8.24 -15.03
CA GLU A 93 -15.69 -8.45 -16.22
C GLU A 93 -16.00 -7.14 -16.98
N GLU A 94 -16.03 -6.01 -16.28
CA GLU A 94 -16.34 -4.69 -16.85
C GLU A 94 -15.25 -3.66 -16.48
N PRO A 95 -15.09 -2.57 -17.25
CA PRO A 95 -14.18 -1.48 -16.89
C PRO A 95 -14.47 -0.96 -15.46
N TYR A 96 -13.49 -1.10 -14.57
CA TYR A 96 -13.68 -0.73 -13.16
C TYR A 96 -13.26 0.72 -12.93
N ARG A 97 -14.24 1.59 -12.63
CA ARG A 97 -14.00 3.02 -12.37
C ARG A 97 -13.20 3.21 -11.08
N TYR A 98 -12.18 4.05 -11.12
CA TYR A 98 -11.44 4.46 -9.93
C TYR A 98 -11.24 5.98 -9.88
N ILE A 99 -10.81 6.48 -8.72
CA ILE A 99 -10.52 7.89 -8.48
C ILE A 99 -9.03 8.03 -8.22
N ASP A 100 -8.37 8.87 -9.03
CA ASP A 100 -7.04 9.37 -8.70
C ASP A 100 -7.21 10.52 -7.67
N PRO A 101 -6.65 10.41 -6.46
CA PRO A 101 -6.78 11.45 -5.44
C PRO A 101 -6.16 12.79 -5.84
N GLU A 102 -5.20 12.82 -6.76
CA GLU A 102 -4.60 14.06 -7.27
C GLU A 102 -5.46 14.71 -8.37
N GLN A 103 -6.19 13.90 -9.14
CA GLN A 103 -7.01 14.33 -10.27
C GLN A 103 -8.45 13.77 -10.22
N PRO A 104 -9.21 14.04 -9.15
CA PRO A 104 -10.50 13.38 -8.89
C PRO A 104 -11.60 13.72 -9.90
N TRP A 105 -11.43 14.77 -10.70
CA TRP A 105 -12.36 15.17 -11.77
C TRP A 105 -12.24 14.32 -13.03
N ARG A 106 -11.17 13.53 -13.18
CA ARG A 106 -11.00 12.64 -14.32
C ARG A 106 -11.81 11.38 -14.12
N GLU A 107 -12.46 10.93 -15.19
CA GLU A 107 -13.04 9.60 -15.25
C GLU A 107 -11.94 8.62 -15.71
N LEU A 108 -11.55 7.74 -14.79
CA LEU A 108 -10.50 6.75 -15.01
C LEU A 108 -11.04 5.36 -14.75
N TYR A 109 -10.57 4.40 -15.55
CA TYR A 109 -11.00 3.02 -15.52
C TYR A 109 -9.81 2.08 -15.58
N PHE A 110 -9.87 1.01 -14.80
CA PHE A 110 -9.02 -0.15 -15.02
C PHE A 110 -9.71 -1.07 -16.03
N GLU A 111 -8.99 -1.40 -17.10
CA GLU A 111 -9.43 -2.32 -18.14
C GLU A 111 -8.41 -3.46 -18.26
N ASN A 112 -8.87 -4.69 -18.50
CA ASN A 112 -8.01 -5.87 -18.65
C ASN A 112 -6.99 -6.02 -17.50
N CYS A 113 -7.43 -5.77 -16.27
CA CYS A 113 -6.60 -5.83 -15.08
C CYS A 113 -7.03 -6.97 -14.15
N THR A 114 -6.11 -7.39 -13.30
CA THR A 114 -6.41 -8.30 -12.18
C THR A 114 -6.13 -7.62 -10.85
N PHE A 115 -6.90 -8.00 -9.83
CA PHE A 115 -6.84 -7.39 -8.50
C PHE A 115 -6.43 -8.43 -7.46
N LYS A 116 -5.34 -8.18 -6.73
CA LYS A 116 -4.88 -9.05 -5.64
C LYS A 116 -5.08 -8.37 -4.30
N GLU A 117 -5.91 -8.94 -3.42
CA GLU A 117 -6.06 -8.44 -2.05
C GLU A 117 -4.73 -8.58 -1.30
N MET A 118 -4.25 -7.47 -0.73
CA MET A 118 -2.91 -7.39 -0.13
C MET A 118 -2.91 -7.62 1.38
N LYS A 119 -4.05 -7.40 2.05
CA LYS A 119 -4.16 -7.62 3.50
C LYS A 119 -4.56 -9.06 3.77
N GLN A 120 -3.82 -9.71 4.67
CA GLN A 120 -4.12 -11.05 5.14
C GLN A 120 -4.42 -11.00 6.65
N LEU A 121 -5.39 -11.81 7.10
CA LEU A 121 -5.72 -11.93 8.51
C LEU A 121 -4.67 -12.79 9.19
N ILE A 122 -3.76 -12.19 9.94
CA ILE A 122 -2.70 -12.93 10.65
C ILE A 122 -3.16 -13.35 12.05
N ILE A 123 -3.92 -12.50 12.73
CA ILE A 123 -4.40 -12.73 14.10
C ILE A 123 -5.92 -12.56 14.14
N LYS A 124 -6.62 -13.55 14.69
CA LYS A 124 -8.06 -13.51 14.95
C LYS A 124 -8.32 -13.89 16.41
N ASP A 125 -9.09 -13.07 17.12
CA ASP A 125 -9.47 -13.32 18.53
C ASP A 125 -8.27 -13.64 19.44
N GLY A 126 -7.16 -12.91 19.23
CA GLY A 126 -5.92 -13.08 20.00
C GLY A 126 -5.07 -14.31 19.61
N LYS A 127 -5.47 -15.07 18.59
CA LYS A 127 -4.75 -16.26 18.12
C LYS A 127 -4.17 -16.04 16.73
N LEU A 128 -2.94 -16.49 16.53
CA LEU A 128 -2.32 -16.57 15.21
C LEU A 128 -3.09 -17.59 14.36
N VAL A 129 -3.57 -17.19 13.18
CA VAL A 129 -4.36 -18.06 12.28
C VAL A 129 -3.63 -18.46 11.01
N GLU A 130 -2.56 -17.74 10.67
CA GLU A 130 -1.69 -18.03 9.52
C GLU A 130 -0.30 -18.43 10.02
N SER A 131 0.34 -19.41 9.38
CA SER A 131 1.73 -19.72 9.66
C SER A 131 2.61 -18.56 9.21
N LEU A 132 3.56 -18.15 10.06
CA LEU A 132 4.58 -17.20 9.63
C LEU A 132 5.37 -17.79 8.46
N PRO A 133 5.68 -17.01 7.42
CA PRO A 133 6.58 -17.46 6.37
C PRO A 133 7.93 -17.88 6.98
N PRO A 134 8.65 -18.82 6.33
CA PRO A 134 9.92 -19.33 6.82
C PRO A 134 11.00 -18.25 6.93
#